data_AF-A0A5C1MBL2-F1
#
_entry.id   AF-A0A5C1MBL2-F1
#
_cell.length_a   1.000
_cell.length_b   1.000
_cell.length_c   1.000
_cell.angle_alpha   90.00
_cell.angle_beta   90.00
_cell.angle_gamma   90.00
#
_symmetry.space_group_name_H-M   'P 1'
#
loop_
_entity.id
_entity.type
_entity.pdbx_description
1 polymer ?
#
loop_
_entity_poly.entity_id
_entity_poly.type
_entity_poly.pdbx_seq_one_letter_code
_entity_poly.pdbx_strand_id
1 'polypeptide(L)'
;MTNKLFSRAWISPVTSITFLVVAVSGVILALHIKVGGNMKGLHEWLGYAFAVAGLVHLFVNWKAFVEYFRGRSATMAAVAALASIAISVAVLCTQPKQRPNQVVQLFDANADGVIDENEMAKAAMTLKALDANNDGKITSDELRPKPVNKDARP
;
A
#
# COMPACT_ATOMS: atom_id res chain seq x y z
N MET A 1 19.11 12.41 -43.31
CA MET A 1 17.96 13.26 -42.91
C MET A 1 17.67 12.97 -41.44
N THR A 2 18.04 13.87 -40.53
CA THR A 2 17.72 13.71 -39.10
C THR A 2 16.23 13.97 -38.91
N ASN A 3 15.46 12.92 -38.61
CA ASN A 3 14.03 13.03 -38.33
C ASN A 3 13.82 13.97 -37.14
N LYS A 4 13.36 15.21 -37.41
CA LYS A 4 13.12 16.26 -36.39
C LYS A 4 12.26 15.76 -35.21
N LEU A 5 11.40 14.77 -35.46
CA LEU A 5 10.54 14.09 -34.49
C LEU A 5 11.31 13.40 -33.34
N PHE A 6 12.55 12.95 -33.57
CA PHE A 6 13.37 12.26 -32.55
C PHE A 6 14.47 13.14 -31.94
N SER A 7 14.36 14.46 -32.08
CA SER A 7 15.32 15.37 -31.46
C SER A 7 15.05 15.55 -29.96
N ARG A 8 16.12 15.70 -29.16
CA ARG A 8 16.05 15.98 -27.71
C ARG A 8 15.16 17.18 -27.37
N ALA A 9 15.08 18.14 -28.28
CA ALA A 9 14.26 19.34 -28.14
C ALA A 9 12.74 19.06 -28.15
N TRP A 10 12.32 17.94 -28.73
CA TRP A 10 10.90 17.57 -28.84
C TRP A 10 10.50 16.46 -27.87
N ILE A 11 11.40 15.52 -27.59
CA ILE A 11 11.13 14.39 -26.69
C ILE A 11 10.91 14.85 -25.25
N SER A 12 11.76 15.76 -24.73
CA SER A 12 11.66 16.20 -23.33
C SER A 12 10.34 16.92 -23.00
N PRO A 13 9.86 17.90 -23.80
CA PRO A 13 8.56 18.52 -23.57
C PRO A 13 7.40 17.53 -23.64
N VAL A 14 7.42 16.62 -24.61
CA VAL A 14 6.36 15.60 -24.78
C VAL A 14 6.30 14.69 -23.57
N THR A 15 7.45 14.23 -23.07
CA THR A 15 7.50 13.39 -21.85
C THR A 15 7.04 14.14 -20.61
N SER A 16 7.37 15.42 -20.46
CA SER A 16 6.93 16.25 -19.33
C SER A 16 5.42 16.51 -19.34
N ILE A 17 4.84 16.79 -20.52
CA ILE A 17 3.39 16.96 -20.66
C ILE A 17 2.66 15.66 -20.36
N THR A 18 3.19 14.53 -20.86
CA THR A 18 2.61 13.20 -20.58
C THR A 18 2.69 12.88 -19.09
N PHE A 19 3.81 13.19 -18.43
CA PHE A 19 3.98 13.04 -16.98
C PHE A 19 2.89 13.80 -16.21
N LEU A 20 2.58 15.04 -16.60
CA LEU A 20 1.56 15.84 -15.94
C LEU A 20 0.17 15.19 -16.03
N VAL A 21 -0.20 14.65 -17.20
CA VAL A 21 -1.49 13.97 -17.41
C VAL A 21 -1.60 12.69 -16.56
N VAL A 22 -0.53 11.89 -16.52
CA VAL A 22 -0.48 10.68 -15.68
C VAL A 22 -0.50 11.02 -14.19
N ALA A 23 0.21 12.07 -13.77
CA ALA A 23 0.24 12.51 -12.38
C ALA A 23 -1.14 13.00 -11.90
N VAL A 24 -1.82 13.85 -12.67
CA VAL A 24 -3.15 14.35 -12.33
C VAL A 24 -4.16 13.20 -12.24
N SER A 25 -4.17 12.28 -13.21
CA SER A 25 -5.05 11.10 -13.16
C SER A 25 -4.76 10.20 -11.96
N GLY A 26 -3.48 10.03 -11.58
CA GLY A 26 -3.07 9.26 -10.41
C GLY A 26 -3.53 9.88 -9.09
N VAL A 27 -3.45 11.21 -8.95
CA VAL A 27 -3.94 11.92 -7.74
C VAL A 27 -5.45 11.75 -7.59
N ILE A 28 -6.21 11.85 -8.68
CA ILE A 28 -7.67 11.68 -8.63
C ILE A 28 -8.04 10.24 -8.23
N LEU A 29 -7.28 9.25 -8.72
CA LEU A 29 -7.47 7.84 -8.34
C LEU A 29 -7.09 7.59 -6.87
N ALA A 30 -6.00 8.19 -6.38
CA ALA A 30 -5.58 8.08 -4.98
C ALA A 30 -6.65 8.62 -4.02
N LEU A 31 -7.35 9.69 -4.43
CA LEU A 31 -8.44 10.29 -3.67
C LEU A 31 -9.81 9.61 -3.88
N HIS A 32 -9.87 8.48 -4.63
CA HIS A 32 -11.11 7.73 -4.92
C HIS A 32 -12.28 8.60 -5.43
N ILE A 33 -11.98 9.72 -6.10
CA ILE A 33 -13.01 10.64 -6.59
C ILE A 33 -13.74 9.94 -7.74
N LYS A 34 -15.04 9.71 -7.58
CA LYS A 34 -15.92 9.10 -8.60
C LYS A 34 -16.21 10.10 -9.72
N VAL A 35 -15.23 10.28 -10.60
CA VAL A 35 -15.46 10.87 -11.93
C VAL A 35 -16.03 9.75 -12.80
N GLY A 36 -17.17 9.96 -13.45
CA GLY A 36 -17.85 8.92 -14.22
C GLY A 36 -16.94 8.25 -15.26
N GLY A 37 -17.00 6.92 -15.37
CA GLY A 37 -16.22 6.11 -16.32
C GLY A 37 -15.15 5.20 -15.69
N ASN A 38 -14.44 4.42 -16.52
CA ASN A 38 -13.40 3.47 -16.11
C ASN A 38 -12.04 4.14 -15.90
N MET A 39 -11.97 5.16 -15.06
CA MET A 39 -10.77 6.00 -14.90
C MET A 39 -9.55 5.22 -14.38
N LYS A 40 -9.77 4.16 -13.58
CA LYS A 40 -8.73 3.21 -13.17
C LYS A 40 -8.06 2.54 -14.37
N GLY A 41 -8.85 2.07 -15.34
CA GLY A 41 -8.32 1.46 -16.56
C GLY A 41 -7.58 2.48 -17.42
N LEU A 42 -8.09 3.72 -17.53
CA LEU A 42 -7.40 4.77 -18.29
C LEU A 42 -6.02 5.09 -17.70
N HIS A 43 -5.90 5.22 -16.37
CA HIS A 43 -4.62 5.48 -15.71
C HIS A 43 -3.62 4.34 -15.91
N GLU A 44 -4.09 3.09 -15.90
CA GLU A 44 -3.26 1.90 -16.15
C GLU A 44 -2.68 1.91 -17.56
N TRP A 45 -3.51 2.13 -18.59
CA TRP A 45 -3.05 2.25 -19.98
C TRP A 45 -2.12 3.44 -20.21
N LEU A 46 -2.46 4.60 -19.63
CA LEU A 46 -1.60 5.79 -19.67
C LEU A 46 -0.25 5.51 -18.97
N GLY A 47 -0.25 4.72 -17.90
CA GLY A 47 0.95 4.28 -17.20
C GLY A 47 1.89 3.47 -18.10
N TYR A 48 1.37 2.49 -18.84
CA TYR A 48 2.18 1.72 -19.80
C TYR A 48 2.76 2.61 -20.91
N ALA A 49 1.95 3.49 -21.50
CA ALA A 49 2.42 4.43 -22.52
C ALA A 49 3.52 5.36 -21.99
N PHE A 50 3.36 5.86 -20.77
CA PHE A 50 4.35 6.70 -20.11
C PHE A 50 5.64 5.94 -19.77
N ALA A 51 5.55 4.68 -19.36
CA ALA A 51 6.72 3.85 -19.10
C ALA A 51 7.59 3.68 -20.37
N VAL A 52 6.97 3.39 -21.51
CA VAL A 52 7.69 3.30 -22.80
C VAL A 52 8.30 4.65 -23.19
N ALA A 53 7.55 5.74 -23.08
CA ALA A 53 8.05 7.08 -23.38
C ALA A 53 9.24 7.47 -22.46
N GLY A 54 9.16 7.12 -21.17
CA GLY A 54 10.23 7.32 -20.20
C GLY A 54 11.49 6.52 -20.53
N LEU A 55 11.36 5.28 -20.99
CA LEU A 55 12.49 4.47 -21.46
C LEU A 55 13.15 5.12 -22.69
N VAL A 56 12.37 5.51 -23.70
CA VAL A 56 12.90 6.21 -24.88
C VAL A 56 13.60 7.51 -24.49
N HIS A 57 13.01 8.29 -23.57
CA HIS A 57 13.63 9.50 -23.03
C HIS A 57 14.99 9.19 -22.38
N LEU A 58 15.05 8.17 -21.54
CA LEU A 58 16.27 7.77 -20.84
C LEU A 58 17.36 7.33 -21.83
N PHE A 59 17.02 6.53 -22.84
CA PHE A 59 17.97 6.09 -23.86
C PHE A 59 18.48 7.26 -24.72
N VAL A 60 17.61 8.16 -25.17
CA VAL A 60 17.99 9.32 -25.99
C VAL A 60 18.81 10.35 -25.19
N ASN A 61 18.53 10.48 -23.89
CA ASN A 61 19.22 11.39 -22.98
C ASN A 61 20.31 10.69 -22.13
N TRP A 62 20.73 9.47 -22.49
CA TRP A 62 21.65 8.64 -21.71
C TRP A 62 22.93 9.36 -21.28
N LYS A 63 23.56 10.11 -22.18
CA LYS A 63 24.77 10.88 -21.85
C LYS A 63 24.50 11.94 -20.78
N ALA A 64 23.40 12.69 -20.87
CA ALA A 64 23.05 13.69 -19.87
C ALA A 64 22.67 13.05 -18.52
N PHE A 65 22.02 11.88 -18.58
CA PHE A 65 21.72 11.07 -17.40
C PHE A 65 22.98 10.57 -16.69
N VAL A 66 23.94 9.99 -17.41
CA VAL A 66 25.21 9.53 -16.80
C VAL A 66 26.05 10.70 -16.27
N GLU A 67 25.98 11.86 -16.92
CA GLU A 67 26.68 13.08 -16.50
C GLU A 67 26.10 13.67 -15.20
N TYR A 68 24.79 13.48 -14.94
CA TYR A 68 24.17 13.75 -13.64
C TYR A 68 24.81 12.95 -12.50
N PHE A 69 25.29 11.73 -12.77
CA PHE A 69 25.98 10.88 -11.78
C PHE A 69 27.50 11.08 -11.72
N ARG A 70 28.08 12.01 -12.49
CA ARG A 70 29.54 12.30 -12.46
C ARG A 70 29.91 13.59 -11.70
N GLY A 71 28.93 14.36 -11.23
CA GLY A 71 29.14 15.60 -10.45
C GLY A 71 28.73 15.50 -8.97
N ARG A 72 28.78 16.62 -8.23
CA ARG A 72 28.26 16.74 -6.83
C ARG A 72 26.78 16.34 -6.70
N SER A 73 26.05 16.34 -7.80
CA SER A 73 24.69 15.78 -7.93
C SER A 73 24.62 14.28 -7.62
N ALA A 74 25.67 13.50 -7.90
CA ALA A 74 25.71 12.07 -7.59
C ALA A 74 25.75 11.81 -6.08
N THR A 75 26.53 12.61 -5.35
CA THR A 75 26.56 12.57 -3.89
C THR A 75 25.22 13.03 -3.29
N MET A 76 24.58 14.06 -3.86
CA MET A 76 23.25 14.48 -3.41
C MET A 76 22.17 13.42 -3.70
N ALA A 77 22.24 12.76 -4.87
CA ALA A 77 21.35 11.66 -5.22
C ALA A 77 21.53 10.45 -4.29
N ALA A 78 22.78 10.12 -3.93
CA ALA A 78 23.07 9.05 -2.97
C ALA A 78 22.53 9.38 -1.57
N VAL A 79 22.71 10.61 -1.09
CA VAL A 79 22.16 11.05 0.21
C VAL A 79 20.62 11.05 0.19
N ALA A 80 20.00 11.55 -0.88
CA ALA A 80 18.53 11.54 -1.02
C ALA A 80 17.98 10.11 -1.09
N ALA A 81 18.65 9.21 -1.79
CA ALA A 81 18.27 7.79 -1.84
C ALA A 81 18.36 7.15 -0.45
N LEU A 82 19.47 7.35 0.27
CA LEU A 82 19.63 6.84 1.64
C LEU A 82 18.59 7.44 2.60
N ALA A 83 18.28 8.72 2.49
CA ALA A 83 17.23 9.37 3.27
C ALA A 83 15.85 8.78 2.95
N SER A 84 15.53 8.55 1.68
CA SER A 84 14.26 7.91 1.27
C SER A 84 14.16 6.48 1.77
N ILE A 85 15.24 5.70 1.72
CA ILE A 85 15.30 4.34 2.27
C ILE A 85 15.11 4.38 3.80
N ALA A 86 15.79 5.29 4.50
CA ALA A 86 15.66 5.44 5.94
C ALA A 86 14.22 5.83 6.35
N ILE A 87 13.58 6.73 5.59
CA ILE A 87 12.17 7.11 5.80
C ILE A 87 11.24 5.92 5.53
N SER A 88 11.44 5.20 4.42
CA SER A 88 10.63 4.01 4.12
C SER A 88 10.79 2.91 5.16
N VAL A 89 12.02 2.66 5.65
CA VAL A 89 12.30 1.72 6.74
C VAL A 89 11.65 2.18 8.03
N ALA A 90 11.76 3.47 8.37
CA ALA A 90 11.08 4.02 9.55
C ALA A 90 9.55 3.83 9.46
N VAL A 91 8.94 4.10 8.30
CA VAL A 91 7.51 3.87 8.05
C VAL A 91 7.14 2.40 8.23
N LEU A 92 7.95 1.46 7.73
CA LEU A 92 7.75 0.02 7.92
C LEU A 92 7.86 -0.40 9.40
N CYS A 93 8.79 0.18 10.16
CA CYS A 93 8.92 -0.09 11.59
C CYS A 93 7.79 0.55 12.43
N THR A 94 7.13 1.58 11.92
CA THR A 94 5.99 2.24 12.58
C THR A 94 4.62 1.68 12.19
N GLN A 95 4.58 0.53 11.50
CA GLN A 95 3.29 -0.08 11.14
C GLN A 95 2.44 -0.26 12.40
N PRO A 96 1.21 0.28 12.42
CA PRO A 96 0.33 0.10 13.56
C PRO A 96 0.10 -1.39 13.71
N LYS A 97 0.50 -1.96 14.85
CA LYS A 97 0.22 -3.35 15.18
C LYS A 97 -1.29 -3.55 15.04
N GLN A 98 -1.71 -4.20 13.95
CA GLN A 98 -3.12 -4.50 13.70
C GLN A 98 -3.59 -5.28 14.91
N ARG A 99 -4.43 -4.65 15.74
CA ARG A 99 -5.06 -5.34 16.84
C ARG A 99 -6.00 -6.33 16.18
N PRO A 100 -5.79 -7.65 16.35
CA PRO A 100 -6.70 -8.59 15.77
C PRO A 100 -8.08 -8.29 16.34
N ASN A 101 -9.08 -8.22 15.47
CA ASN A 101 -10.46 -8.03 15.88
C ASN A 101 -10.85 -9.12 16.87
N GLN A 102 -11.32 -8.73 18.05
CA GLN A 102 -11.61 -9.64 19.16
C GLN A 102 -12.60 -10.73 18.77
N VAL A 103 -13.51 -10.42 17.84
CA VAL A 103 -14.47 -11.37 17.29
C VAL A 103 -13.77 -12.48 16.49
N VAL A 104 -12.76 -12.17 15.68
CA VAL A 104 -12.03 -13.22 14.92
C VAL A 104 -11.18 -14.06 15.85
N GLN A 105 -10.49 -13.45 16.82
CA GLN A 105 -9.71 -14.21 17.82
C GLN A 105 -10.55 -15.24 18.61
N LEU A 106 -11.87 -15.02 18.69
CA LEU A 106 -12.75 -15.94 19.37
C LEU A 106 -13.05 -17.20 18.55
N PHE A 107 -13.07 -17.09 17.22
CA PHE A 107 -13.48 -18.18 16.33
C PHE A 107 -12.31 -18.80 15.55
N ASP A 108 -11.24 -18.04 15.32
CA ASP A 108 -10.01 -18.43 14.66
C ASP A 108 -9.15 -19.25 15.64
N ALA A 109 -9.43 -20.55 15.70
CA ALA A 109 -8.78 -21.48 16.60
C ALA A 109 -7.35 -21.80 16.14
N ASN A 110 -7.08 -21.69 14.85
CA ASN A 110 -5.77 -21.98 14.26
C ASN A 110 -4.84 -20.74 14.16
N ALA A 111 -5.39 -19.55 14.41
CA ALA A 111 -4.72 -18.24 14.38
C ALA A 111 -4.13 -17.85 13.02
N ASP A 112 -4.77 -18.27 11.92
CA ASP A 112 -4.34 -17.95 10.55
C ASP A 112 -4.96 -16.65 10.00
N GLY A 113 -5.91 -16.06 10.73
CA GLY A 113 -6.60 -14.81 10.40
C GLY A 113 -7.83 -14.96 9.50
N VAL A 114 -8.24 -16.18 9.15
CA VAL A 114 -9.40 -16.50 8.31
C VAL A 114 -10.30 -17.50 9.02
N ILE A 115 -11.61 -17.26 9.05
CA ILE A 115 -12.55 -18.23 9.62
C ILE A 115 -12.95 -19.25 8.56
N ASP A 116 -12.54 -20.50 8.75
CA ASP A 116 -12.90 -21.60 7.85
C ASP A 116 -14.25 -22.26 8.20
N GLU A 117 -14.72 -23.18 7.36
CA GLU A 117 -16.01 -23.87 7.54
C GLU A 117 -16.11 -24.65 8.87
N ASN A 118 -15.01 -25.25 9.32
CA ASN A 118 -14.98 -26.01 10.58
C ASN A 118 -15.04 -25.06 11.79
N GLU A 119 -14.40 -23.90 11.70
CA GLU A 119 -14.43 -22.86 12.72
C GLU A 119 -15.80 -22.18 12.79
N MET A 120 -16.43 -21.93 11.63
CA MET A 120 -17.83 -21.48 11.57
C MET A 120 -18.79 -22.48 12.22
N ALA A 121 -18.61 -23.78 11.97
CA ALA A 121 -19.44 -24.82 12.58
C ALA A 121 -19.31 -24.86 14.11
N LYS A 122 -18.13 -24.52 14.65
CA LYS A 122 -17.88 -24.44 16.09
C LYS A 122 -18.33 -23.12 16.71
N ALA A 123 -18.57 -22.08 15.92
CA ALA A 123 -18.92 -20.76 16.41
C ALA A 123 -20.14 -20.74 17.34
N ALA A 124 -21.17 -21.54 17.05
CA ALA A 124 -22.36 -21.66 17.90
C ALA A 124 -22.03 -22.20 19.30
N MET A 125 -21.13 -23.18 19.39
CA MET A 125 -20.68 -23.73 20.68
C MET A 125 -19.84 -22.70 21.43
N THR A 126 -18.95 -21.99 20.74
CA THR A 126 -18.11 -20.95 21.33
C THR A 126 -18.95 -19.79 21.88
N LEU A 127 -19.96 -19.33 21.13
CA LEU A 127 -20.88 -18.29 21.61
C LEU A 127 -21.65 -18.76 22.84
N LYS A 128 -22.17 -19.99 22.84
CA LYS A 128 -22.88 -20.54 23.99
C LYS A 128 -21.98 -20.65 25.23
N ALA A 129 -20.69 -20.90 25.05
CA ALA A 129 -19.72 -20.93 26.15
C ALA A 129 -19.40 -19.52 26.71
N LEU A 130 -19.66 -18.47 25.94
CA LEU A 130 -19.47 -17.07 26.38
C LEU A 130 -20.66 -16.53 27.16
N ASP A 131 -21.86 -17.06 26.93
CA ASP A 131 -23.08 -16.74 27.67
C ASP A 131 -22.99 -17.29 29.10
N ALA A 132 -22.35 -16.51 29.99
CA ALA A 132 -22.03 -16.97 31.33
C ALA A 132 -23.27 -16.95 32.24
N ASN A 133 -24.20 -16.02 31.97
CA ASN A 133 -25.44 -15.89 32.73
C ASN A 133 -26.60 -16.73 32.15
N ASN A 134 -26.38 -17.40 31.01
CA ASN A 134 -27.34 -18.25 30.29
C ASN A 134 -28.65 -17.51 29.94
N ASP A 135 -28.56 -16.22 29.61
CA ASP A 135 -29.72 -15.40 29.25
C ASP A 135 -30.05 -15.46 27.73
N GLY A 136 -29.23 -16.19 26.96
CA GLY A 136 -29.38 -16.35 25.52
C GLY A 136 -28.84 -15.18 24.70
N LYS A 137 -28.11 -14.24 25.33
CA LYS A 137 -27.49 -13.08 24.68
C LYS A 137 -26.03 -12.99 25.10
N ILE A 138 -25.21 -12.42 24.20
CA ILE A 138 -23.81 -12.12 24.51
C ILE A 138 -23.68 -10.63 24.69
N THR A 139 -23.37 -10.23 25.92
CA THR A 139 -23.12 -8.83 26.27
C THR A 139 -21.66 -8.46 26.06
N SER A 140 -21.38 -7.15 25.94
CA SER A 140 -20.00 -6.67 25.79
C SER A 140 -19.09 -7.02 26.98
N ASP A 141 -19.67 -7.24 28.17
CA ASP A 141 -18.92 -7.65 29.35
C ASP A 141 -18.47 -9.13 29.27
N GLU A 142 -19.19 -9.97 28.53
CA GLU A 142 -18.87 -11.39 28.31
C GLU A 142 -17.84 -11.62 27.19
N LEU A 143 -17.72 -10.67 26.25
CA LEU A 143 -16.68 -10.67 25.22
C LEU A 143 -15.30 -10.24 25.74
N ARG A 144 -15.23 -9.71 26.96
CA ARG A 144 -13.96 -9.27 27.56
C ARG A 144 -13.25 -10.46 28.21
N PRO A 145 -11.95 -10.68 27.91
CA PRO A 145 -11.19 -11.67 28.65
C PRO A 145 -11.23 -11.32 30.14
N LYS A 146 -11.66 -12.27 30.98
CA LYS A 146 -11.69 -12.08 32.43
C LYS A 146 -10.29 -11.69 32.90
N PRO A 147 -10.14 -10.63 33.72
CA PRO A 147 -8.84 -10.25 34.24
C PRO A 147 -8.23 -11.45 34.96
N VAL A 148 -7.08 -11.92 34.47
CA VAL A 148 -6.29 -12.94 35.16
C VAL A 148 -5.98 -12.39 36.55
N ASN A 149 -6.52 -13.02 37.59
CA ASN A 149 -6.19 -12.71 38.96
C ASN A 149 -4.72 -13.07 39.19
N LYS A 150 -3.82 -12.08 39.09
CA LYS A 150 -2.38 -12.24 39.28
C LYS A 150 -1.98 -12.44 40.74
N ASP A 151 -2.94 -12.36 41.66
CA ASP A 151 -2.69 -12.44 43.11
C ASP A 151 -2.85 -13.87 43.66
N ALA A 152 -3.30 -14.82 42.82
CA ALA A 152 -3.36 -16.24 43.15
C ALA A 152 -2.04 -16.98 42.86
N ARG A 153 -0.91 -16.44 43.31
CA ARG A 153 0.36 -17.18 43.35
C ARG A 153 0.41 -17.97 44.67
N PRO A 154 0.68 -19.29 44.66
CA PRO A 154 0.93 -20.05 45.89
C PRO A 154 2.16 -19.53 46.64
#